data_AF-A0A1V3P2X5-F1
#
_entry.id   AF-A0A1V3P2X5-F1
#
_cell.length_a   1.000
_cell.length_b   1.000
_cell.length_c   1.000
_cell.angle_alpha   90.00
_cell.angle_beta   90.00
_cell.angle_gamma   90.00
#
_symmetry.space_group_name_H-M   'P 1'
#
loop_
_entity.id
_entity.type
_entity.pdbx_description
1 polymer ?
#
loop_
_entity_poly.entity_id
_entity_poly.type
_entity_poly.pdbx_seq_one_letter_code
_entity_poly.pdbx_strand_id
1 'polypeptide(L)'
;MQARGYELIRASKTSGTSWTFWWNDARHACVSVSTVDGRYASLQKVPAANCSTSPSGNSGDDMGSAPEALTLVCYGEGVHSTYEPRHSSGYNPDTKKTESSVKMESAQEHFRTTVTLEVGPQGGRIQLEGKMVPPMHDKAVDGWWPLSDVHFDDDAITGKYHMNFVSKPTIQVDRHTGVLTIKGTQNFSGKCEKSTGGRKF
;
A
#
# COMPACT_ATOMS: atom_id res chain seq x y z
N MET A 1 -9.12 -19.80 5.44
CA MET A 1 -7.70 -19.63 5.79
C MET A 1 -7.23 -20.72 6.76
N GLN A 2 -7.90 -20.92 7.90
CA GLN A 2 -7.56 -21.96 8.89
C GLN A 2 -7.45 -23.38 8.30
N ALA A 3 -8.41 -23.79 7.45
CA ALA A 3 -8.35 -25.09 6.75
C ALA A 3 -7.12 -25.27 5.83
N ARG A 4 -6.38 -24.20 5.53
CA ARG A 4 -5.14 -24.21 4.73
C ARG A 4 -3.88 -24.06 5.61
N GLY A 5 -4.01 -24.26 6.92
CA GLY A 5 -2.91 -24.15 7.89
C GLY A 5 -2.49 -22.72 8.21
N TYR A 6 -3.38 -21.75 8.00
CA TYR A 6 -3.13 -20.36 8.36
C TYR A 6 -3.80 -20.01 9.70
N GLU A 7 -3.04 -19.41 10.60
CA GLU A 7 -3.48 -18.94 11.90
C GLU A 7 -3.74 -17.44 11.87
N LEU A 8 -4.85 -17.00 12.48
CA LEU A 8 -5.15 -15.57 12.58
C LEU A 8 -4.24 -14.95 13.64
N ILE A 9 -3.39 -14.03 13.21
CA ILE A 9 -2.42 -13.36 14.07
C ILE A 9 -2.96 -12.03 14.60
N ARG A 10 -3.58 -11.23 13.73
CA ARG A 10 -4.06 -9.89 14.08
C ARG A 10 -5.27 -9.51 13.24
N ALA A 11 -6.16 -8.73 13.83
CA ALA A 11 -7.22 -8.04 13.12
C ALA A 11 -7.20 -6.55 13.48
N SER A 12 -7.34 -5.68 12.48
CA SER A 12 -7.49 -4.23 12.66
C SER A 12 -8.66 -3.75 11.82
N LYS A 13 -9.39 -2.74 12.29
CA LYS A 13 -10.54 -2.18 11.57
C LYS A 13 -10.32 -0.70 11.31
N THR A 14 -10.31 -0.33 10.04
CA THR A 14 -10.06 1.04 9.59
C THR A 14 -11.09 1.42 8.54
N SER A 15 -11.78 2.54 8.74
CA SER A 15 -12.72 3.13 7.77
C SER A 15 -13.74 2.12 7.22
N GLY A 16 -14.38 1.34 8.11
CA GLY A 16 -15.38 0.33 7.73
C GLY A 16 -14.81 -0.99 7.16
N THR A 17 -13.52 -1.04 6.85
CA THR A 17 -12.83 -2.23 6.35
C THR A 17 -12.19 -3.01 7.51
N SER A 18 -12.42 -4.31 7.56
CA SER A 18 -11.76 -5.22 8.51
C SER A 18 -10.57 -5.87 7.84
N TRP A 19 -9.37 -5.61 8.36
CA TRP A 19 -8.11 -6.20 7.91
C TRP A 19 -7.72 -7.33 8.86
N THR A 20 -7.37 -8.50 8.31
CA THR A 20 -6.94 -9.66 9.08
C THR A 20 -5.63 -10.21 8.54
N PHE A 21 -4.69 -10.53 9.42
CA PHE A 21 -3.38 -11.05 9.11
C PHE A 21 -3.29 -12.50 9.52
N TRP A 22 -2.85 -13.33 8.57
CA TRP A 22 -2.85 -14.77 8.68
C TRP A 22 -1.44 -15.31 8.45
N TRP A 23 -0.88 -16.01 9.42
CA TRP A 23 0.44 -16.64 9.33
C TRP A 23 0.31 -18.12 9.02
N ASN A 24 1.17 -18.61 8.13
CA ASN A 24 1.38 -20.04 7.96
C ASN A 24 2.86 -20.33 8.21
N ASP A 25 3.13 -21.06 9.28
CA ASP A 25 4.48 -21.38 9.74
C ASP A 25 5.22 -22.28 8.76
N ALA A 26 4.56 -23.36 8.32
CA ALA A 26 5.13 -24.31 7.35
C ALA A 26 5.53 -23.67 6.01
N ARG A 27 4.90 -22.56 5.63
CA ARG A 27 5.16 -21.82 4.38
C ARG A 27 5.96 -20.53 4.60
N HIS A 28 6.26 -20.18 5.85
CA HIS A 28 6.80 -18.88 6.24
C HIS A 28 6.10 -17.71 5.52
N ALA A 29 4.78 -17.76 5.46
CA ALA A 29 3.98 -16.84 4.64
C ALA A 29 2.95 -16.09 5.48
N CYS A 30 2.98 -14.76 5.38
CA CYS A 30 1.94 -13.89 5.93
C CYS A 30 0.97 -13.46 4.82
N VAL A 31 -0.32 -13.45 5.12
CA VAL A 31 -1.39 -13.05 4.19
C VAL A 31 -2.28 -12.01 4.87
N SER A 32 -2.51 -10.89 4.19
CA SER A 32 -3.48 -9.87 4.56
C SER A 32 -4.79 -10.13 3.83
N VAL A 33 -5.90 -10.08 4.56
CA VAL A 33 -7.26 -10.18 4.02
C VAL A 33 -8.06 -8.98 4.47
N SER A 34 -8.56 -8.20 3.52
CA SER A 34 -9.52 -7.12 3.79
C SER A 34 -10.94 -7.58 3.52
N THR A 35 -11.85 -7.21 4.41
CA THR A 35 -13.28 -7.55 4.35
C THR A 35 -14.11 -6.28 4.50
N VAL A 36 -15.06 -6.09 3.59
CA VAL A 36 -15.99 -4.95 3.56
C VAL A 36 -17.40 -5.51 3.45
N ASP A 37 -18.30 -5.07 4.32
CA ASP A 37 -19.70 -5.52 4.37
C ASP A 37 -19.85 -7.06 4.36
N GLY A 38 -18.96 -7.75 5.07
CA GLY A 38 -18.92 -9.21 5.15
C GLY A 38 -18.38 -9.93 3.91
N ARG A 39 -17.89 -9.21 2.89
CA ARG A 39 -17.29 -9.78 1.68
C ARG A 39 -15.78 -9.52 1.63
N TYR A 40 -15.01 -10.50 1.20
CA TYR A 40 -13.57 -10.34 0.98
C TYR A 40 -13.32 -9.35 -0.16
N ALA A 41 -12.62 -8.26 0.14
CA ALA A 41 -12.27 -7.21 -0.82
C ALA A 41 -10.86 -7.38 -1.38
N SER A 42 -9.93 -7.94 -0.60
CA SER A 42 -8.57 -8.28 -1.04
C SER A 42 -8.01 -9.45 -0.23
N LEU A 43 -7.18 -10.28 -0.85
CA LEU A 43 -6.40 -11.35 -0.21
C LEU A 43 -5.02 -11.38 -0.86
N GLN A 44 -3.98 -11.00 -0.11
CA GLN A 44 -2.64 -10.76 -0.65
C GLN A 44 -1.56 -11.27 0.29
N LYS A 45 -0.48 -11.83 -0.26
CA LYS A 45 0.71 -12.20 0.51
C LYS A 45 1.44 -10.91 0.87
N VAL A 46 1.66 -10.70 2.16
CA VAL A 46 2.40 -9.56 2.72
C VAL A 46 3.72 -10.06 3.34
N PRO A 47 4.71 -9.18 3.59
CA PRO A 47 5.91 -9.55 4.32
C PRO A 47 5.62 -10.25 5.65
N ALA A 48 6.48 -11.19 6.03
CA ALA A 48 6.35 -11.94 7.28
C ALA A 48 6.29 -11.03 8.52
N ALA A 49 6.99 -9.89 8.49
CA ALA A 49 6.96 -8.89 9.56
C ALA A 49 5.53 -8.37 9.87
N ASN A 50 4.61 -8.38 8.90
CA ASN A 50 3.22 -7.99 9.15
C ASN A 50 2.46 -8.94 10.09
N CYS A 51 2.97 -10.16 10.22
CA CYS A 51 2.48 -11.22 11.11
C CYS A 51 3.36 -11.38 12.38
N SER A 52 4.36 -10.52 12.62
CA SER A 52 5.07 -10.57 13.90
C SER A 52 4.23 -9.86 14.96
N THR A 53 3.55 -10.63 15.82
CA THR A 53 2.96 -10.11 17.06
C THR A 53 4.06 -9.76 18.03
N SER A 54 4.36 -8.48 18.19
CA SER A 54 4.72 -8.01 19.52
C SER A 54 3.47 -7.38 20.11
N PRO A 55 3.00 -7.82 21.30
CA PRO A 55 1.96 -7.09 22.00
C PRO A 55 2.49 -5.68 22.26
N SER A 56 1.58 -4.70 22.21
CA SER A 56 1.77 -3.36 22.73
C SER A 56 2.17 -3.44 24.20
N GLY A 57 3.46 -3.66 24.46
CA GLY A 57 4.05 -3.55 25.78
C GLY A 57 4.30 -2.08 26.05
N ASN A 58 3.59 -1.52 27.02
CA ASN A 58 4.01 -0.29 27.70
C ASN A 58 5.51 -0.38 27.99
N SER A 59 6.30 0.42 27.31
CA SER A 59 7.65 0.76 27.76
C SER A 59 7.69 2.27 27.76
N GLY A 60 7.36 2.82 28.94
CA GLY A 60 7.77 4.16 29.29
C GLY A 60 9.31 4.20 29.31
N ASP A 61 9.81 5.34 28.85
CA ASP A 61 11.08 5.95 29.25
C ASP A 61 12.38 5.22 28.85
N ASP A 62 13.12 5.82 27.92
CA ASP A 62 14.28 6.67 28.26
C ASP A 62 15.45 6.55 27.24
N MET A 63 15.87 7.73 26.78
CA MET A 63 17.19 8.14 26.26
C MET A 63 17.97 7.27 25.25
N GLY A 64 18.10 7.81 24.03
CA GLY A 64 19.43 7.96 23.43
C GLY A 64 19.94 6.89 22.47
N SER A 65 19.08 6.07 21.87
CA SER A 65 19.49 5.24 20.72
C SER A 65 19.13 5.95 19.42
N ALA A 66 20.09 6.06 18.50
CA ALA A 66 19.91 6.56 17.14
C ALA A 66 18.60 6.02 16.54
N PRO A 67 17.85 6.80 15.73
CA PRO A 67 16.53 6.39 15.28
C PRO A 67 16.64 5.03 14.59
N GLU A 68 16.23 3.99 15.31
CA GLU A 68 16.16 2.64 14.79
C GLU A 68 15.21 2.68 13.59
N ALA A 69 15.51 1.92 12.55
CA ALA A 69 14.69 1.91 11.35
C ALA A 69 13.23 1.60 11.72
N LEU A 70 12.35 2.58 11.51
CA LEU A 70 10.94 2.49 11.80
C LEU A 70 10.25 1.74 10.66
N THR A 71 9.67 0.60 10.99
CA THR A 71 8.82 -0.14 10.05
C THR A 71 7.35 0.20 10.32
N LEU A 72 6.65 0.68 9.30
CA LEU A 72 5.22 0.99 9.34
C LEU A 72 4.48 0.12 8.34
N VAL A 73 3.27 -0.26 8.72
CA VAL A 73 2.34 -0.99 7.85
C VAL A 73 1.08 -0.18 7.74
N CYS A 74 0.75 0.25 6.52
CA CYS A 74 -0.31 1.19 6.23
C CYS A 74 -1.42 0.51 5.44
N TYR A 75 -2.62 0.50 6.01
CA TYR A 75 -3.82 -0.11 5.42
C TYR A 75 -4.71 0.98 4.88
N GLY A 76 -5.05 0.89 3.61
CA GLY A 76 -5.75 1.98 2.96
C GLY A 76 -6.36 1.64 1.63
N GLU A 77 -6.80 2.71 0.99
CA GLU A 77 -7.40 2.67 -0.32
C GLU A 77 -6.71 3.68 -1.25
N GLY A 78 -6.70 3.32 -2.51
CA GLY A 78 -6.10 4.12 -3.56
C GLY A 78 -6.97 4.14 -4.80
N VAL A 79 -6.61 5.06 -5.69
CA VAL A 79 -7.24 5.24 -6.98
C VAL A 79 -6.14 5.31 -8.02
N HIS A 80 -6.30 4.53 -9.09
CA HIS A 80 -5.46 4.65 -10.27
C HIS A 80 -6.32 4.91 -11.51
N SER A 81 -5.78 5.72 -12.41
CA SER A 81 -6.42 6.00 -13.70
C SER A 81 -6.20 4.82 -14.65
N THR A 82 -7.30 4.27 -15.13
CA THR A 82 -7.37 3.25 -16.17
C THR A 82 -7.89 3.89 -17.46
N TYR A 83 -7.59 3.28 -18.60
CA TYR A 83 -8.14 3.71 -19.89
C TYR A 83 -9.02 2.59 -20.42
N GLU A 84 -10.32 2.87 -20.57
CA GLU A 84 -11.29 1.90 -21.06
C GLU A 84 -11.81 2.33 -22.45
N PRO A 85 -11.91 1.39 -23.42
CA PRO A 85 -12.49 1.69 -24.71
C PRO A 85 -14.01 1.80 -24.60
N ARG A 86 -14.55 3.00 -24.80
CA ARG A 86 -16.00 3.22 -24.96
C ARG A 86 -16.36 3.26 -26.43
N HIS A 87 -17.26 2.37 -26.82
CA HIS A 87 -17.87 2.37 -28.15
C HIS A 87 -19.01 3.41 -28.16
N SER A 88 -18.84 4.49 -28.92
CA SER A 88 -19.91 5.47 -29.16
C SER A 88 -20.38 5.38 -30.60
N SER A 89 -21.70 5.26 -30.77
CA SER A 89 -22.36 5.27 -32.07
C SER A 89 -23.02 6.63 -32.27
N GLY A 90 -22.60 7.37 -33.30
CA GLY A 90 -23.17 8.65 -33.67
C GLY A 90 -23.77 8.56 -35.08
N TYR A 91 -24.96 9.13 -35.28
CA TYR A 91 -25.50 9.30 -36.62
C TYR A 91 -24.90 10.57 -37.24
N ASN A 92 -24.22 10.42 -38.37
CA ASN A 92 -23.66 11.54 -39.12
C ASN A 92 -24.72 12.02 -40.14
N PRO A 93 -25.32 13.21 -39.96
CA PRO A 93 -26.38 13.70 -40.83
C PRO A 93 -25.89 14.06 -42.24
N ASP A 94 -24.61 14.42 -42.40
CA ASP A 94 -24.01 14.78 -43.68
C ASP A 94 -23.78 13.54 -44.56
N THR A 95 -23.32 12.43 -43.95
CA THR A 95 -23.08 11.16 -44.66
C THR A 95 -24.27 10.20 -44.61
N LYS A 96 -25.32 10.53 -43.84
CA LYS A 96 -26.49 9.70 -43.53
C LYS A 96 -26.14 8.29 -43.05
N LYS A 97 -25.02 8.13 -42.33
CA LYS A 97 -24.53 6.85 -41.83
C LYS A 97 -24.37 6.88 -40.32
N THR A 98 -24.62 5.74 -39.71
CA THR A 98 -24.26 5.50 -38.31
C THR A 98 -22.80 5.13 -38.25
N GLU A 99 -22.00 5.98 -37.62
CA GLU A 99 -20.56 5.77 -37.46
C GLU A 99 -20.27 5.32 -36.03
N SER A 100 -19.64 4.16 -35.91
CA SER A 100 -19.12 3.65 -34.65
C SER A 100 -17.70 4.17 -34.45
N SER A 101 -17.48 4.89 -33.36
CA SER A 101 -16.16 5.34 -32.92
C SER A 101 -15.80 4.67 -31.60
N VAL A 102 -14.54 4.26 -31.47
CA VAL A 102 -13.97 3.83 -30.19
C VAL A 102 -13.26 5.03 -29.60
N LYS A 103 -13.75 5.53 -28.46
CA LYS A 103 -13.09 6.59 -27.70
C LYS A 103 -12.41 5.96 -26.49
N MET A 104 -11.13 6.30 -26.29
CA MET A 104 -10.43 5.99 -25.04
C MET A 104 -10.93 6.97 -23.99
N GLU A 105 -11.55 6.45 -22.92
CA GLU A 105 -12.02 7.27 -21.81
C GLU A 105 -11.21 6.93 -20.57
N SER A 106 -10.80 7.94 -19.80
CA SER A 106 -10.12 7.74 -18.53
C SER A 106 -11.14 7.34 -17.47
N ALA A 107 -11.02 6.14 -16.91
CA ALA A 107 -11.82 5.68 -15.78
C ALA A 107 -10.96 5.65 -14.50
N GLN A 108 -11.55 5.95 -13.35
CA GLN A 108 -10.88 5.80 -12.06
C GLN A 108 -11.27 4.46 -11.46
N GLU A 109 -10.28 3.61 -11.17
CA GLU A 109 -10.52 2.36 -10.45
C GLU A 109 -10.04 2.49 -9.00
N HIS A 110 -10.94 2.21 -8.06
CA HIS A 110 -10.64 2.16 -6.63
C HIS A 110 -10.09 0.79 -6.24
N PHE A 111 -9.06 0.76 -5.41
CA PHE A 111 -8.51 -0.46 -4.85
C PHE A 111 -8.17 -0.29 -3.38
N ARG A 112 -8.08 -1.41 -2.67
CA ARG A 112 -7.64 -1.47 -1.27
C ARG A 112 -6.41 -2.35 -1.18
N THR A 113 -5.38 -1.85 -0.51
CA THR A 113 -4.10 -2.56 -0.41
C THR A 113 -3.38 -2.22 0.89
N THR A 114 -2.33 -2.98 1.19
CA THR A 114 -1.38 -2.69 2.26
C THR A 114 -0.11 -2.10 1.65
N VAL A 115 0.47 -1.12 2.34
CA VAL A 115 1.77 -0.53 1.99
C VAL A 115 2.69 -0.72 3.19
N THR A 116 3.86 -1.30 2.97
CA THR A 116 4.89 -1.40 4.01
C THR A 116 5.95 -0.34 3.77
N LEU A 117 6.31 0.39 4.82
CA LEU A 117 7.31 1.45 4.79
C LEU A 117 8.39 1.14 5.80
N GLU A 118 9.64 1.16 5.39
CA GLU A 118 10.79 1.15 6.30
C GLU A 118 11.56 2.46 6.14
N VAL A 119 11.66 3.24 7.21
CA VAL A 119 12.32 4.55 7.19
C VAL A 119 13.26 4.68 8.38
N GLY A 120 14.47 5.16 8.13
CA GLY A 120 15.48 5.41 9.16
C GLY A 120 16.41 6.55 8.76
N PRO A 121 17.43 6.86 9.58
CA PRO A 121 18.33 8.00 9.35
C PRO A 121 19.16 7.90 8.07
N GLN A 122 19.31 6.69 7.50
CA GLN A 122 20.05 6.46 6.25
C GLN A 122 19.17 6.45 4.99
N GLY A 123 17.88 6.76 5.13
CA GLY A 123 16.89 6.73 4.06
C GLY A 123 15.77 5.75 4.34
N GLY A 124 15.18 5.17 3.30
CA GLY A 124 14.10 4.21 3.50
C GLY A 124 13.76 3.43 2.26
N ARG A 125 12.75 2.58 2.38
CA ARG A 125 12.18 1.82 1.29
C ARG A 125 10.68 1.64 1.48
N ILE A 126 9.97 1.52 0.38
CA ILE A 126 8.53 1.30 0.35
C ILE A 126 8.24 0.05 -0.45
N GLN A 127 7.31 -0.76 0.04
CA GLN A 127 6.78 -1.91 -0.66
C GLN A 127 5.31 -1.67 -0.97
N LEU A 128 5.03 -1.72 -2.27
CA LEU A 128 3.69 -1.60 -2.83
C LEU A 128 3.22 -2.99 -3.26
N GLU A 129 1.94 -3.26 -3.07
CA GLU A 129 1.37 -4.55 -3.41
C GLU A 129 0.15 -4.44 -4.33
N GLY A 130 -0.06 -5.48 -5.13
CA GLY A 130 -1.24 -5.64 -5.97
C GLY A 130 -1.38 -4.55 -7.03
N LYS A 131 -2.57 -3.94 -7.11
CA LYS A 131 -2.95 -2.97 -8.15
C LYS A 131 -2.16 -1.65 -8.10
N MET A 132 -1.42 -1.42 -7.03
CA MET A 132 -0.56 -0.25 -6.88
C MET A 132 0.78 -0.39 -7.62
N VAL A 133 1.13 -1.62 -8.03
CA VAL A 133 2.34 -1.92 -8.78
C VAL A 133 2.05 -1.71 -10.29
N PRO A 134 2.69 -0.73 -10.96
CA PRO A 134 2.40 -0.44 -12.36
C PRO A 134 2.79 -1.64 -13.23
N PRO A 135 2.02 -1.99 -14.28
CA PRO A 135 2.35 -3.13 -15.13
C PRO A 135 3.71 -2.98 -15.84
N MET A 136 4.19 -1.75 -16.00
CA MET A 136 5.54 -1.43 -16.48
C MET A 136 6.26 -0.59 -15.43
N HIS A 137 7.14 -1.22 -14.65
CA HIS A 137 7.95 -0.58 -13.62
C HIS A 137 9.42 -0.99 -13.75
N ASP A 138 10.33 -0.16 -13.25
CA ASP A 138 11.71 -0.58 -12.99
C ASP A 138 11.71 -1.69 -11.92
N LYS A 139 12.67 -2.63 -11.98
CA LYS A 139 12.68 -3.81 -11.12
C LYS A 139 12.74 -3.40 -9.64
N ALA A 140 11.64 -3.57 -8.92
CA ALA A 140 11.65 -3.58 -7.46
C ALA A 140 12.59 -4.70 -6.99
N VAL A 141 13.52 -4.41 -6.09
CA VAL A 141 14.38 -5.44 -5.51
C VAL A 141 13.58 -6.12 -4.41
N ASP A 142 13.19 -7.37 -4.63
CA ASP A 142 12.31 -8.13 -3.72
C ASP A 142 10.97 -7.43 -3.39
N GLY A 143 10.46 -6.64 -4.33
CA GLY A 143 9.22 -5.86 -4.15
C GLY A 143 9.40 -4.54 -3.40
N TRP A 144 10.64 -4.12 -3.13
CA TRP A 144 10.95 -2.86 -2.47
C TRP A 144 11.46 -1.81 -3.46
N TRP A 145 10.98 -0.59 -3.29
CA TRP A 145 11.49 0.61 -3.95
C TRP A 145 12.23 1.47 -2.93
N PRO A 146 13.48 1.90 -3.21
CA PRO A 146 14.19 2.80 -2.33
C PRO A 146 13.52 4.18 -2.31
N LEU A 147 13.52 4.79 -1.13
CA LEU A 147 13.11 6.18 -0.95
C LEU A 147 14.30 7.11 -1.08
N SER A 148 14.10 8.20 -1.79
CA SER A 148 14.99 9.35 -1.87
C SER A 148 14.34 10.54 -1.15
N ASP A 149 15.13 11.57 -0.85
CA ASP A 149 14.66 12.80 -0.20
C ASP A 149 13.84 12.51 1.08
N VAL A 150 14.32 11.58 1.91
CA VAL A 150 13.61 11.23 3.15
C VAL A 150 13.87 12.31 4.19
N HIS A 151 12.79 12.95 4.66
CA HIS A 151 12.85 13.97 5.71
C HIS A 151 11.99 13.54 6.90
N PHE A 152 12.54 13.73 8.09
CA PHE A 152 11.85 13.50 9.36
C PHE A 152 11.62 14.86 10.01
N ASP A 153 10.41 15.38 9.85
CA ASP A 153 9.94 16.59 10.52
C ASP A 153 9.11 16.20 11.75
N ASP A 154 8.85 17.15 12.64
CA ASP A 154 8.07 16.90 13.86
C ASP A 154 6.64 16.42 13.56
N ASP A 155 6.05 16.97 12.50
CA ASP A 155 4.68 16.67 12.09
C ASP A 155 4.57 15.54 11.06
N ALA A 156 5.62 15.32 10.25
CA ALA A 156 5.54 14.44 9.10
C ALA A 156 6.85 13.72 8.77
N ILE A 157 6.73 12.53 8.19
CA ILE A 157 7.82 11.85 7.49
C ILE A 157 7.52 11.93 6.01
N THR A 158 8.42 12.52 5.22
CA THR A 158 8.25 12.63 3.77
C THR A 158 9.33 11.86 3.04
N GLY A 159 9.06 11.49 1.80
CA GLY A 159 10.01 10.82 0.93
C GLY A 159 9.47 10.70 -0.48
N LYS A 160 10.32 10.32 -1.43
CA LYS A 160 9.92 10.05 -2.81
C LYS A 160 10.44 8.69 -3.21
N TYR A 161 9.70 7.99 -4.06
CA TYR A 161 10.21 6.79 -4.71
C TYR A 161 10.03 6.89 -6.21
N HIS A 162 10.82 6.14 -6.95
CA HIS A 162 10.78 6.11 -8.41
C HIS A 162 10.19 4.78 -8.85
N MET A 163 9.04 4.81 -9.54
CA MET A 163 8.45 3.59 -10.14
C MET A 163 8.99 3.36 -11.55
N ASN A 164 9.35 4.44 -12.24
CA ASN A 164 10.04 4.50 -13.52
C ASN A 164 10.72 5.88 -13.67
N PHE A 165 11.38 6.16 -14.80
CA PHE A 165 12.07 7.44 -15.06
C PHE A 165 11.15 8.68 -15.04
N VAL A 166 9.84 8.52 -15.27
CA VAL A 166 8.87 9.62 -15.45
C VAL A 166 8.01 9.86 -14.19
N SER A 167 7.62 8.79 -13.49
CA SER A 167 6.76 8.88 -12.31
C SER A 167 7.58 8.83 -11.01
N LYS A 168 7.52 9.92 -10.25
CA LYS A 168 8.17 10.07 -8.93
C LYS A 168 7.11 10.40 -7.87
N PRO A 169 6.36 9.41 -7.36
CA PRO A 169 5.38 9.68 -6.32
C PRO A 169 6.04 10.16 -5.02
N THR A 170 5.33 11.01 -4.30
CA THR A 170 5.71 11.52 -2.98
C THR A 170 4.89 10.82 -1.92
N ILE A 171 5.56 10.36 -0.87
CA ILE A 171 4.94 9.85 0.34
C ILE A 171 4.97 10.91 1.42
N GLN A 172 3.93 10.93 2.25
CA GLN A 172 3.88 11.73 3.47
C GLN A 172 3.11 10.95 4.53
N VAL A 173 3.78 10.65 5.63
CA VAL A 173 3.18 10.09 6.84
C VAL A 173 2.98 11.21 7.84
N ASP A 174 1.73 11.52 8.18
CA ASP A 174 1.40 12.41 9.29
C ASP A 174 1.69 11.68 10.61
N ARG A 175 2.55 12.24 11.45
CA ARG A 175 3.01 11.64 12.71
C ARG A 175 1.98 11.74 13.84
N HIS A 176 1.07 12.71 13.77
CA HIS A 176 0.01 12.92 14.76
C HIS A 176 -1.16 11.99 14.50
N THR A 177 -1.56 11.88 13.24
CA THR A 177 -2.70 11.05 12.83
C THR A 177 -2.29 9.66 12.40
N GLY A 178 -1.02 9.39 12.13
CA GLY A 178 -0.54 8.11 11.62
C GLY A 178 -1.10 7.77 10.23
N VAL A 179 -1.45 8.77 9.42
CA VAL A 179 -1.99 8.57 8.07
C VAL A 179 -0.88 8.70 7.04
N LEU A 180 -0.67 7.65 6.23
CA LEU A 180 0.15 7.72 5.02
C LEU A 180 -0.70 8.22 3.86
N THR A 181 -0.16 9.20 3.15
CA THR A 181 -0.63 9.63 1.84
C THR A 181 0.45 9.41 0.80
N ILE A 182 0.05 8.90 -0.37
CA ILE A 182 0.91 8.78 -1.54
C ILE A 182 0.26 9.61 -2.64
N LYS A 183 1.02 10.56 -3.20
CA LYS A 183 0.58 11.43 -4.29
C LYS A 183 1.43 11.17 -5.52
N GLY A 184 0.78 10.94 -6.66
CA GLY A 184 1.44 10.68 -7.93
C GLY A 184 0.43 10.41 -9.04
N THR A 185 0.79 9.51 -9.96
CA THR A 185 -0.14 8.99 -10.97
C THR A 185 -1.20 8.07 -10.37
N GLN A 186 -0.88 7.45 -9.24
CA GLN A 186 -1.80 6.70 -8.40
C GLN A 186 -1.80 7.36 -7.02
N ASN A 187 -2.98 7.59 -6.48
CA ASN A 187 -3.14 8.19 -5.16
C ASN A 187 -3.50 7.11 -4.14
N PHE A 188 -3.04 7.27 -2.91
CA PHE A 188 -3.39 6.38 -1.80
C PHE A 188 -3.47 7.13 -0.48
N SER A 189 -4.38 6.68 0.38
CA SER A 189 -4.51 7.12 1.75
C SER A 189 -4.77 5.91 2.65
N GLY A 190 -4.02 5.79 3.74
CA GLY A 190 -4.14 4.67 4.65
C GLY A 190 -3.67 4.96 6.06
N LYS A 191 -4.22 4.24 7.04
CA LYS A 191 -3.81 4.32 8.43
C LYS A 191 -2.62 3.39 8.66
N CYS A 192 -1.56 3.94 9.24
CA CYS A 192 -0.33 3.22 9.57
C CYS A 192 -0.30 2.77 11.01
N GLU A 193 0.24 1.56 11.20
CA GLU A 193 0.60 1.01 12.50
C GLU A 193 2.10 0.72 12.49
N LYS A 194 2.77 0.99 13.62
CA LYS A 194 4.19 0.62 13.79
C LYS A 194 4.27 -0.90 13.90
N SER A 195 5.13 -1.50 13.08
CA SER A 195 5.46 -2.93 13.17
C SER A 195 6.80 -3.06 13.88
N THR A 196 6.80 -3.64 15.08
CA THR A 196 8.01 -4.04 15.81
C THR A 196 8.59 -5.29 15.15
N GLY A 197 9.19 -5.10 13.97
CA GLY A 197 9.93 -6.10 13.22
C GLY A 197 11.44 -5.98 13.45
N GLY A 198 11.87 -5.94 14.72
CA GLY A 198 13.30 -6.02 15.04
C GLY A 198 13.80 -7.43 14.75
N ARG A 199 14.81 -7.56 13.88
CA ARG A 199 15.55 -8.82 13.68
C ARG A 199 15.95 -9.34 15.05
N LYS A 200 15.42 -10.50 15.46
CA LYS A 200 16.10 -11.29 16.49
C LYS A 200 17.43 -11.72 15.88
N PHE A 201 18.50 -11.33 16.57
CA PHE A 201 19.89 -11.65 16.24
C PHE A 201 20.11 -13.16 16.08
#